data_AF-A0A1B7U506-F1
#
_entry.id   AF-A0A1B7U506-F1
#
_cell.length_a   1.000
_cell.length_b   1.000
_cell.length_c   1.000
_cell.angle_alpha   90.00
_cell.angle_beta   90.00
_cell.angle_gamma   90.00
#
_symmetry.space_group_name_H-M   'P 1'
#
loop_
_entity.id
_entity.type
_entity.pdbx_description
1 polymer ?
#
loop_
_entity_poly.entity_id
_entity_poly.type
_entity_poly.pdbx_seq_one_letter_code
_entity_poly.pdbx_strand_id
1 'polypeptide(L)'
;MQAVTALSRAHNLFGGATTGDGIGDAPAQLQARAEALPHRTGGLPRAAATRSGASITQLSRLAHSDRALGQIITAARADHAYGHAATRTVLDAALTDATPAADTPMGRREAVARMATRLRTQHRHVVGSRRRARLLALRLRRLHYLQRRSMHSNQGSGRPAVLAAIRKALDIKGIHDPAARARWERGMDLVARRESNYNANAVNDWDSNAARGTPSKGAWQFIAPTFAAYHQPGTSRDMHNLVAQACAFINYAMGRYGVSVDASNLADRIQQADPHRAPKGY
;
A
#
# COMPACT_ATOMS: atom_id res chain seq x y z
N MET A 1 30.54 34.90 7.72
CA MET A 1 30.36 33.91 6.62
C MET A 1 29.53 32.68 7.00
N GLN A 2 29.81 31.97 8.10
CA GLN A 2 29.13 30.69 8.43
C GLN A 2 27.58 30.76 8.54
N ALA A 3 27.02 31.86 9.05
CA ALA A 3 25.57 32.00 9.22
C ALA A 3 24.80 32.11 7.87
N VAL A 4 25.33 32.87 6.91
CA VAL A 4 24.73 32.99 5.57
C VAL A 4 24.81 31.64 4.84
N THR A 5 25.90 30.89 5.00
CA THR A 5 26.01 29.52 4.47
C THR A 5 24.94 28.58 5.06
N ALA A 6 24.61 28.73 6.35
CA ALA A 6 23.53 27.96 6.96
C ALA A 6 22.15 28.33 6.38
N LEU A 7 21.89 29.62 6.16
CA LEU A 7 20.66 30.09 5.50
C LEU A 7 20.54 29.56 4.06
N SER A 8 21.63 29.61 3.30
CA SER A 8 21.71 29.09 1.93
C SER A 8 21.47 27.57 1.89
N ARG A 9 22.12 26.79 2.77
CA ARG A 9 21.85 25.34 2.87
C ARG A 9 20.38 25.04 3.18
N ALA A 10 19.77 25.80 4.08
CA ALA A 10 18.36 25.63 4.42
C ALA A 10 17.43 25.96 3.24
N HIS A 11 17.76 26.98 2.44
CA HIS A 11 17.01 27.30 1.22
C HIS A 11 17.16 26.19 0.16
N ASN A 12 18.37 25.66 -0.01
CA ASN A 12 18.65 24.60 -0.99
C ASN A 12 17.92 23.28 -0.69
N LEU A 13 17.42 23.07 0.54
CA LEU A 13 16.51 21.94 0.84
C LEU A 13 15.23 21.97 0.00
N PHE A 14 14.88 23.13 -0.56
CA PHE A 14 13.74 23.34 -1.45
C PHE A 14 14.14 23.51 -2.92
N GLY A 15 15.40 23.26 -3.29
CA GLY A 15 15.97 23.54 -4.60
C GLY A 15 15.64 22.55 -5.73
N GLY A 16 14.62 21.70 -5.57
CA GLY A 16 14.21 20.71 -6.57
C GLY A 16 13.01 21.18 -7.40
N ALA A 17 13.07 21.02 -8.73
CA ALA A 17 11.92 21.28 -9.59
C ALA A 17 10.79 20.28 -9.25
N THR A 18 9.61 20.78 -8.90
CA THR A 18 8.37 19.98 -8.87
C THR A 18 7.84 19.80 -10.30
N THR A 19 8.68 19.42 -11.24
CA THR A 19 8.29 19.12 -12.62
C THR A 19 7.79 17.68 -12.66
N GLY A 20 6.52 17.54 -12.30
CA GLY A 20 5.72 16.41 -12.74
C GLY A 20 4.40 16.99 -13.18
N ASP A 21 4.06 16.82 -14.45
CA ASP A 21 2.69 17.06 -14.92
C ASP A 21 1.73 16.43 -13.90
N GLY A 22 0.69 17.18 -13.53
CA GLY A 22 -0.35 16.66 -12.65
C GLY A 22 -0.92 15.36 -13.22
N ILE A 23 -1.76 14.66 -12.45
CA ILE A 23 -2.45 13.43 -12.90
C ILE A 23 -3.47 13.73 -14.05
N GLY A 24 -3.39 14.89 -14.71
CA GLY A 24 -4.34 15.38 -15.70
C GLY A 24 -5.77 15.49 -15.15
N ASP A 25 -6.74 15.57 -16.04
CA ASP A 25 -8.17 15.63 -15.69
C ASP A 25 -8.79 14.25 -15.45
N ALA A 26 -8.03 13.17 -15.62
CA ALA A 26 -8.52 11.80 -15.50
C ALA A 26 -9.25 11.51 -14.16
N PRO A 27 -8.77 11.99 -12.98
CA PRO A 27 -9.49 11.82 -11.71
C PRO A 27 -10.85 12.52 -11.68
N ALA A 28 -10.94 13.72 -12.27
CA ALA A 28 -12.17 14.51 -12.31
C ALA A 28 -13.20 13.88 -13.26
N GLN A 29 -12.76 13.37 -14.41
CA GLN A 29 -13.63 12.67 -15.36
C GLN A 29 -14.16 11.35 -14.78
N LEU A 30 -13.32 10.56 -14.11
CA LEU A 30 -13.72 9.33 -13.42
C LEU A 30 -14.77 9.61 -12.33
N GLN A 31 -14.60 10.71 -11.60
CA GLN A 31 -15.56 11.13 -10.59
C GLN A 31 -16.91 11.54 -11.19
N ALA A 32 -16.91 12.43 -12.19
CA ALA A 32 -18.15 12.86 -12.85
C ALA A 32 -18.91 11.66 -13.43
N ARG A 33 -18.18 10.68 -13.97
CA ARG A 33 -18.74 9.42 -14.47
C ARG A 33 -19.29 8.54 -13.34
N ALA A 34 -18.63 8.47 -12.20
CA ALA A 34 -19.11 7.73 -11.03
C ALA A 34 -20.39 8.31 -10.43
N GLU A 35 -20.50 9.64 -10.40
CA GLU A 35 -21.66 10.37 -9.87
C GLU A 35 -22.88 10.28 -10.80
N ALA A 36 -22.67 10.16 -12.12
CA ALA A 36 -23.75 10.05 -13.11
C ALA A 36 -24.38 8.64 -13.25
N LEU A 37 -23.70 7.59 -12.78
CA LEU A 37 -24.13 6.20 -12.96
C LEU A 37 -25.37 5.76 -12.14
N PRO A 38 -25.55 6.16 -10.86
CA PRO A 38 -26.72 5.80 -10.07
C PRO A 38 -28.05 6.23 -10.70
N HIS A 39 -28.04 7.30 -11.50
CA HIS A 39 -29.24 7.83 -12.17
C HIS A 39 -29.64 7.03 -13.42
N ARG A 40 -28.75 6.16 -13.94
CA ARG A 40 -28.95 5.42 -15.20
C ARG A 40 -29.36 3.96 -15.01
N THR A 41 -29.39 3.44 -13.78
CA THR A 41 -29.66 2.02 -13.49
C THR A 41 -31.12 1.69 -13.18
N GLY A 42 -32.03 2.66 -13.26
CA GLY A 42 -33.47 2.42 -13.10
C GLY A 42 -34.00 1.54 -14.22
N GLY A 43 -34.44 0.31 -13.90
CA GLY A 43 -35.02 -0.64 -14.86
C GLY A 43 -34.23 -1.93 -15.12
N LEU A 44 -33.10 -2.17 -14.44
CA LEU A 44 -32.33 -3.40 -14.59
C LEU A 44 -32.96 -4.60 -13.83
N PRO A 45 -32.92 -5.83 -14.39
CA PRO A 45 -33.29 -7.05 -13.67
C PRO A 45 -32.47 -7.21 -12.37
N ARG A 46 -33.06 -7.77 -11.31
CA ARG A 46 -32.50 -7.79 -9.92
C ARG A 46 -31.04 -8.21 -9.84
N ALA A 47 -30.64 -9.28 -10.53
CA ALA A 47 -29.24 -9.76 -10.55
C ALA A 47 -28.27 -8.84 -11.32
N ALA A 48 -28.76 -8.12 -12.33
CA ALA A 48 -28.00 -7.08 -13.02
C ALA A 48 -27.91 -5.79 -12.18
N ALA A 49 -28.98 -5.44 -11.46
CA ALA A 49 -29.00 -4.31 -10.54
C ALA A 49 -28.02 -4.52 -9.36
N THR A 50 -27.95 -5.71 -8.77
CA THR A 50 -26.99 -6.02 -7.69
C THR A 50 -25.54 -5.95 -8.17
N ARG A 51 -25.23 -6.54 -9.34
CA ARG A 51 -23.88 -6.46 -9.93
C ARG A 51 -23.50 -5.02 -10.31
N SER A 52 -24.44 -4.27 -10.89
CA SER A 52 -24.24 -2.86 -11.23
C SER A 52 -24.00 -2.01 -9.98
N GLY A 53 -24.76 -2.22 -8.90
CA GLY A 53 -24.58 -1.53 -7.62
C GLY A 53 -23.21 -1.78 -6.97
N ALA A 54 -22.71 -3.02 -7.02
CA ALA A 54 -21.38 -3.35 -6.55
C ALA A 54 -20.28 -2.64 -7.36
N SER A 55 -20.39 -2.63 -8.69
CA SER A 55 -19.47 -1.93 -9.59
C SER A 55 -19.50 -0.41 -9.40
N ILE A 56 -20.67 0.18 -9.20
CA ILE A 56 -20.83 1.62 -8.91
C ILE A 56 -20.15 1.97 -7.59
N THR A 57 -20.39 1.17 -6.55
CA THR A 57 -19.78 1.38 -5.21
C THR A 57 -18.25 1.25 -5.27
N GLN A 58 -17.73 0.38 -6.13
CA GLN A 58 -16.29 0.26 -6.36
C GLN A 58 -15.74 1.50 -7.09
N LEU A 59 -16.40 1.94 -8.16
CA LEU A 59 -15.98 3.12 -8.92
C LEU A 59 -15.99 4.39 -8.07
N SER A 60 -17.03 4.59 -7.25
CA SER A 60 -17.10 5.73 -6.32
C SER A 60 -15.97 5.71 -5.28
N ARG A 61 -15.58 4.53 -4.78
CA ARG A 61 -14.43 4.38 -3.86
C ARG A 61 -13.10 4.70 -4.53
N LEU A 62 -12.91 4.28 -5.78
CA LEU A 62 -11.72 4.62 -6.56
C LEU A 62 -11.64 6.12 -6.82
N ALA A 63 -12.73 6.73 -7.30
CA ALA A 63 -12.80 8.17 -7.53
C ALA A 63 -12.53 8.99 -6.26
N HIS A 64 -13.02 8.54 -5.10
CA HIS A 64 -12.70 9.18 -3.82
C HIS A 64 -11.21 9.07 -3.46
N SER A 65 -10.60 7.91 -3.71
CA SER A 65 -9.17 7.66 -3.44
C SER A 65 -8.28 8.52 -4.33
N ASP A 66 -8.62 8.64 -5.62
CA ASP A 66 -7.90 9.47 -6.59
C ASP A 66 -7.99 10.96 -6.22
N ARG A 67 -9.17 11.42 -5.78
CA ARG A 67 -9.35 12.79 -5.27
C ARG A 67 -8.47 13.05 -4.05
N ALA A 68 -8.44 12.13 -3.10
CA ALA A 68 -7.62 12.26 -1.89
C ALA A 68 -6.12 12.27 -2.23
N LEU A 69 -5.68 11.46 -3.20
CA LEU A 69 -4.31 11.48 -3.72
C LEU A 69 -3.97 12.84 -4.35
N GLY A 70 -4.86 13.34 -5.23
CA GLY A 70 -4.70 14.65 -5.86
C GLY A 70 -4.57 15.78 -4.83
N GLN A 71 -5.42 15.78 -3.80
CA GLN A 71 -5.35 16.76 -2.70
C GLN A 71 -4.02 16.70 -1.95
N ILE A 72 -3.46 15.51 -1.70
CA ILE A 72 -2.17 15.37 -1.02
C ILE A 72 -1.03 15.90 -1.89
N ILE A 73 -1.03 15.60 -3.19
CA ILE A 73 -0.01 16.09 -4.13
C ILE A 73 -0.07 17.61 -4.23
N THR A 74 -1.26 18.19 -4.38
CA THR A 74 -1.44 19.64 -4.40
C THR A 74 -0.96 20.30 -3.11
N ALA A 75 -1.30 19.73 -1.95
CA ALA A 75 -0.82 20.23 -0.66
C ALA A 75 0.71 20.13 -0.51
N ALA A 76 1.33 19.06 -1.01
CA ALA A 76 2.78 18.89 -0.98
C ALA A 76 3.49 19.95 -1.86
N ARG A 77 2.96 20.21 -3.06
CA ARG A 77 3.48 21.25 -3.97
C ARG A 77 3.35 22.64 -3.38
N ALA A 78 2.19 22.96 -2.79
CA ALA A 78 1.96 24.23 -2.13
C ALA A 78 2.91 24.44 -0.93
N ASP A 79 3.13 23.41 -0.10
CA ASP A 79 4.08 23.49 1.02
C ASP A 79 5.52 23.72 0.54
N HIS A 80 5.92 23.02 -0.52
CA HIS A 80 7.25 23.16 -1.11
C HIS A 80 7.46 24.58 -1.67
N ALA A 81 6.51 25.09 -2.45
CA ALA A 81 6.56 26.45 -2.99
C ALA A 81 6.60 27.52 -1.89
N TYR A 82 5.79 27.35 -0.84
CA TYR A 82 5.80 28.24 0.32
C TYR A 82 7.15 28.20 1.05
N GLY A 83 7.70 27.01 1.31
CA GLY A 83 9.00 26.85 1.96
C GLY A 83 10.15 27.45 1.15
N HIS A 84 10.15 27.26 -0.17
CA HIS A 84 11.11 27.86 -1.08
C HIS A 84 11.04 29.40 -1.03
N ALA A 85 9.86 29.99 -1.17
CA ALA A 85 9.67 31.43 -1.14
C ALA A 85 10.06 32.03 0.23
N ALA A 86 9.58 31.45 1.32
CA ALA A 86 9.84 31.96 2.67
C ALA A 86 11.33 31.89 3.04
N THR A 87 12.01 30.78 2.71
CA THR A 87 13.45 30.65 2.98
C THR A 87 14.30 31.55 2.11
N ARG A 88 13.84 31.86 0.89
CA ARG A 88 14.47 32.82 0.00
C ARG A 88 14.39 34.24 0.55
N THR A 89 13.23 34.67 1.02
CA THR A 89 13.05 36.00 1.64
C THR A 89 14.02 36.22 2.81
N VAL A 90 14.21 35.22 3.67
CA VAL A 90 15.15 35.31 4.80
C VAL A 90 16.60 35.39 4.34
N LEU A 91 16.96 34.62 3.29
CA LEU A 91 18.30 34.63 2.71
C LEU A 91 18.60 35.97 2.04
N ASP A 92 17.69 36.47 1.22
CA ASP A 92 17.83 37.76 0.53
C ASP A 92 17.98 38.89 1.55
N ALA A 93 17.15 38.91 2.60
CA ALA A 93 17.26 39.87 3.70
C ALA A 93 18.56 39.76 4.51
N ALA A 94 19.27 38.63 4.46
CA ALA A 94 20.59 38.48 5.06
C ALA A 94 21.71 38.96 4.13
N LEU A 95 21.54 38.79 2.82
CA LEU A 95 22.50 39.21 1.80
C LEU A 95 22.49 40.73 1.57
N THR A 96 21.34 41.38 1.75
CA THR A 96 21.18 42.82 1.58
C THR A 96 21.36 43.63 2.88
N ASP A 97 21.70 42.98 3.99
CA ASP A 97 21.91 43.66 5.28
C ASP A 97 23.23 44.44 5.28
N ALA A 98 23.15 45.75 5.04
CA ALA A 98 24.31 46.65 5.04
C ALA A 98 24.84 47.02 6.43
N THR A 99 24.15 46.64 7.52
CA THR A 99 24.47 46.95 8.94
C THR A 99 25.08 48.36 9.19
N PRO A 100 24.25 49.39 9.43
CA PRO A 100 24.75 50.70 9.81
C PRO A 100 25.60 50.62 11.10
N ALA A 101 26.72 51.34 11.15
CA ALA A 101 27.59 51.45 12.33
C ALA A 101 28.17 50.12 12.86
N ALA A 102 28.53 49.19 11.96
CA ALA A 102 29.17 47.91 12.27
C ALA A 102 30.46 48.04 13.11
N ASP A 103 31.12 49.20 13.08
CA ASP A 103 32.35 49.49 13.83
C ASP A 103 32.09 49.81 15.31
N THR A 104 30.83 50.03 15.70
CA THR A 104 30.46 50.30 17.10
C THR A 104 30.13 49.01 17.86
N PRO A 105 30.39 48.94 19.18
CA PRO A 105 29.94 47.81 20.01
C PRO A 105 28.43 47.57 19.93
N MET A 106 27.63 48.63 19.79
CA MET A 106 26.17 48.55 19.69
C MET A 106 25.74 48.00 18.31
N GLY A 107 26.33 48.46 17.22
CA GLY A 107 26.06 47.95 15.87
C GLY A 107 26.43 46.48 15.70
N ARG A 108 27.55 46.02 16.30
CA ARG A 108 27.92 44.59 16.33
C ARG A 108 26.87 43.74 17.07
N ARG A 109 26.38 44.19 18.22
CA ARG A 109 25.33 43.48 18.98
C ARG A 109 24.03 43.39 18.18
N GLU A 110 23.65 44.47 17.52
CA GLU A 110 22.43 44.52 16.71
C GLU A 110 22.51 43.60 15.48
N ALA A 111 23.66 43.58 14.79
CA ALA A 111 23.92 42.67 13.68
C ALA A 111 23.80 41.20 14.10
N VAL A 112 24.37 40.84 15.25
CA VAL A 112 24.25 39.48 15.82
C VAL A 112 22.79 39.17 16.17
N ALA A 113 22.06 40.10 16.78
CA ALA A 113 20.65 39.92 17.13
C ALA A 113 19.78 39.69 15.88
N ARG A 114 19.96 40.48 14.82
CA ARG A 114 19.27 40.31 13.53
C ARG A 114 19.59 38.94 12.91
N MET A 115 20.87 38.56 12.86
CA MET A 115 21.27 37.26 12.31
C MET A 115 20.68 36.10 13.11
N ALA A 116 20.66 36.18 14.45
CA ALA A 116 20.03 35.18 15.31
C ALA A 116 18.52 35.05 15.03
N THR A 117 17.82 36.17 14.82
CA THR A 117 16.41 36.16 14.42
C THR A 117 16.20 35.48 13.07
N ARG A 118 17.02 35.80 12.06
CA ARG A 118 16.96 35.15 10.74
C ARG A 118 17.18 33.64 10.83
N LEU A 119 18.18 33.19 11.58
CA LEU A 119 18.44 31.76 11.79
C LEU A 119 17.26 31.04 12.47
N ARG A 120 16.65 31.66 13.49
CA ARG A 120 15.46 31.09 14.15
C ARG A 120 14.27 31.02 13.19
N THR A 121 14.04 32.06 12.38
CA THR A 121 12.97 32.08 11.38
C THR A 121 13.19 31.01 10.31
N GLN A 122 14.41 30.91 9.76
CA GLN A 122 14.77 29.88 8.79
C GLN A 122 14.56 28.47 9.36
N HIS A 123 15.00 28.24 10.60
CA HIS A 123 14.82 26.96 11.28
C HIS A 123 13.32 26.59 11.43
N ARG A 124 12.46 27.56 11.81
CA ARG A 124 11.02 27.33 11.91
C ARG A 124 10.39 26.92 10.57
N HIS A 125 10.80 27.54 9.46
CA HIS A 125 10.32 27.14 8.14
C HIS A 125 10.68 25.69 7.81
N VAL A 126 11.95 25.30 8.03
CA VAL A 126 12.43 23.93 7.75
C VAL A 126 11.72 22.89 8.63
N VAL A 127 11.64 23.13 9.94
CA VAL A 127 10.97 22.19 10.87
C VAL A 127 9.47 22.10 10.58
N GLY A 128 8.83 23.23 10.28
CA GLY A 128 7.43 23.29 9.90
C GLY A 128 7.11 22.49 8.64
N SER A 129 7.91 22.66 7.58
CA SER A 129 7.76 21.90 6.34
C SER A 129 8.02 20.41 6.58
N ARG A 130 9.06 20.03 7.32
CA ARG A 130 9.33 18.62 7.67
C ARG A 130 8.17 17.96 8.41
N ARG A 131 7.51 18.69 9.33
CA ARG A 131 6.33 18.19 10.04
C ARG A 131 5.16 17.97 9.07
N ARG A 132 4.88 18.92 8.17
CA ARG A 132 3.80 18.80 7.18
C ARG A 132 4.05 17.69 6.17
N ALA A 133 5.28 17.58 5.66
CA ALA A 133 5.70 16.49 4.77
C ALA A 133 5.48 15.10 5.41
N ARG A 134 5.81 14.94 6.70
CA ARG A 134 5.52 13.70 7.44
C ARG A 134 4.03 13.38 7.52
N LEU A 135 3.19 14.38 7.78
CA LEU A 135 1.73 14.19 7.82
C LEU A 135 1.16 13.79 6.45
N LEU A 136 1.63 14.42 5.38
CA LEU A 136 1.22 14.06 4.01
C LEU A 136 1.67 12.63 3.66
N ALA A 137 2.89 12.23 4.03
CA ALA A 137 3.37 10.86 3.84
C ALA A 137 2.53 9.82 4.61
N LEU A 138 2.09 10.13 5.83
CA LEU A 138 1.19 9.27 6.60
C LEU A 138 -0.19 9.14 5.93
N ARG A 139 -0.73 10.24 5.38
CA ARG A 139 -1.99 10.22 4.63
C ARG A 139 -1.88 9.36 3.36
N LEU A 140 -0.77 9.46 2.62
CA LEU A 140 -0.51 8.59 1.45
C LEU A 140 -0.45 7.12 1.85
N ARG A 141 0.27 6.79 2.94
CA ARG A 141 0.33 5.40 3.45
C ARG A 141 -1.04 4.86 3.82
N ARG A 142 -1.90 5.69 4.43
CA ARG A 142 -3.29 5.30 4.76
C ARG A 142 -4.11 5.06 3.51
N LEU A 143 -3.98 5.89 2.47
CA LEU A 143 -4.65 5.67 1.18
C LEU A 143 -4.21 4.36 0.54
N HIS A 144 -2.91 4.07 0.49
CA HIS A 144 -2.41 2.79 -0.01
C HIS A 144 -2.96 1.60 0.77
N TYR A 145 -3.04 1.69 2.11
CA TYR A 145 -3.64 0.64 2.93
C TYR A 145 -5.12 0.43 2.61
N LEU A 146 -5.91 1.50 2.48
CA LEU A 146 -7.33 1.43 2.14
C LEU A 146 -7.57 0.89 0.73
N GLN A 147 -6.78 1.32 -0.24
CA GLN A 147 -6.85 0.84 -1.63
C GLN A 147 -6.51 -0.65 -1.69
N ARG A 148 -5.46 -1.08 -0.99
CA ARG A 148 -5.07 -2.48 -0.88
C ARG A 148 -6.15 -3.32 -0.19
N ARG A 149 -6.74 -2.84 0.92
CA ARG A 149 -7.91 -3.47 1.57
C ARG A 149 -9.13 -3.54 0.65
N SER A 150 -9.37 -2.52 -0.17
CA SER A 150 -10.46 -2.50 -1.15
C SER A 150 -10.23 -3.50 -2.28
N MET A 151 -8.98 -3.66 -2.75
CA MET A 151 -8.62 -4.71 -3.70
C MET A 151 -8.80 -6.12 -3.12
N HIS A 152 -8.60 -6.30 -1.81
CA HIS A 152 -8.97 -7.55 -1.12
C HIS A 152 -10.48 -7.81 -1.09
N SER A 153 -11.29 -6.76 -0.93
CA SER A 153 -12.75 -6.89 -0.97
C SER A 153 -13.33 -7.19 -2.36
N ASN A 154 -12.49 -7.13 -3.42
CA ASN A 154 -12.89 -7.40 -4.80
C ASN A 154 -12.48 -8.79 -5.31
N GLN A 155 -11.85 -9.61 -4.45
CA GLN A 155 -11.81 -11.06 -4.65
C GLN A 155 -13.20 -11.60 -4.35
N GLY A 156 -13.68 -12.60 -5.10
CA GLY A 156 -14.84 -13.37 -4.65
C GLY A 156 -14.60 -13.88 -3.22
N SER A 157 -15.65 -14.06 -2.43
CA SER A 157 -15.54 -14.57 -1.07
C SER A 157 -15.87 -16.06 -1.01
N GLY A 158 -15.35 -16.72 0.02
CA GLY A 158 -15.68 -18.11 0.34
C GLY A 158 -15.13 -19.13 -0.64
N ARG A 159 -15.66 -20.36 -0.53
CA ARG A 159 -15.19 -21.54 -1.26
C ARG A 159 -15.11 -21.35 -2.80
N PRO A 160 -16.09 -20.75 -3.48
CA PRO A 160 -16.03 -20.60 -4.94
C PRO A 160 -14.82 -19.79 -5.42
N ALA A 161 -14.45 -18.74 -4.68
CA ALA A 161 -13.32 -17.88 -5.04
C ALA A 161 -11.98 -18.56 -4.78
N VAL A 162 -11.88 -19.32 -3.69
CA VAL A 162 -10.71 -20.16 -3.40
C VAL A 162 -10.51 -21.19 -4.51
N LEU A 163 -11.57 -21.88 -4.94
CA LEU A 163 -11.48 -22.85 -6.04
C LEU A 163 -11.10 -22.21 -7.38
N ALA A 164 -11.67 -21.04 -7.71
CA ALA A 164 -11.27 -20.28 -8.90
C ALA A 164 -9.78 -19.88 -8.85
N ALA A 165 -9.29 -19.47 -7.68
CA ALA A 165 -7.89 -19.12 -7.49
C ALA A 165 -6.95 -20.33 -7.60
N ILE A 166 -7.34 -21.49 -7.06
CA ILE A 166 -6.59 -22.74 -7.21
C ILE A 166 -6.46 -23.08 -8.70
N ARG A 167 -7.57 -23.07 -9.45
CA ARG A 167 -7.55 -23.36 -10.90
C ARG A 167 -6.64 -22.41 -11.66
N LYS A 168 -6.73 -21.11 -11.37
CA LYS A 168 -5.87 -20.10 -12.00
C LYS A 168 -4.40 -20.30 -11.64
N ALA A 169 -4.11 -20.68 -10.39
CA ALA A 169 -2.76 -21.02 -9.98
C ALA A 169 -2.23 -22.24 -10.74
N LEU A 170 -3.02 -23.32 -10.86
CA LEU A 170 -2.63 -24.50 -11.63
C LEU A 170 -2.32 -24.15 -13.09
N ASP A 171 -3.07 -23.23 -13.71
CA ASP A 171 -2.76 -22.72 -15.06
C ASP A 171 -1.42 -21.98 -15.09
N ILE A 172 -1.16 -21.08 -14.14
CA ILE A 172 0.12 -20.36 -14.01
C ILE A 172 1.28 -21.31 -13.78
N LYS A 173 1.05 -22.43 -13.08
CA LYS A 173 2.03 -23.46 -12.78
C LYS A 173 2.22 -24.47 -13.94
N GLY A 174 1.46 -24.36 -15.03
CA GLY A 174 1.54 -25.27 -16.17
C GLY A 174 1.01 -26.68 -15.88
N ILE A 175 0.18 -26.85 -14.84
CA ILE A 175 -0.39 -28.14 -14.44
C ILE A 175 -1.71 -28.32 -15.19
N HIS A 176 -1.64 -28.99 -16.34
CA HIS A 176 -2.77 -29.20 -17.24
C HIS A 176 -3.38 -30.61 -17.18
N ASP A 177 -2.64 -31.59 -16.65
CA ASP A 177 -3.16 -32.96 -16.50
C ASP A 177 -4.42 -32.99 -15.61
N PRO A 178 -5.56 -33.50 -16.11
CA PRO A 178 -6.82 -33.46 -15.38
C PRO A 178 -6.77 -34.19 -14.03
N ALA A 179 -6.05 -35.31 -13.94
CA ALA A 179 -5.95 -36.08 -12.71
C ALA A 179 -5.14 -35.33 -11.65
N ALA A 180 -3.99 -34.75 -12.03
CA ALA A 180 -3.17 -33.90 -11.17
C ALA A 180 -3.96 -32.70 -10.66
N ARG A 181 -4.69 -32.00 -11.55
CA ARG A 181 -5.53 -30.85 -11.16
C ARG A 181 -6.59 -31.24 -10.15
N ALA A 182 -7.26 -32.37 -10.34
CA ALA A 182 -8.27 -32.85 -9.42
C ALA A 182 -7.69 -33.19 -8.03
N ARG A 183 -6.47 -33.73 -7.95
CA ARG A 183 -5.77 -33.98 -6.66
C ARG A 183 -5.39 -32.68 -5.96
N TRP A 184 -4.79 -31.73 -6.68
CA TRP A 184 -4.46 -30.41 -6.14
C TRP A 184 -5.69 -29.66 -5.65
N GLU A 185 -6.76 -29.59 -6.46
CA GLU A 185 -8.01 -28.92 -6.09
C GLU A 185 -8.62 -29.50 -4.81
N ARG A 186 -8.70 -30.84 -4.68
CA ARG A 186 -9.23 -31.49 -3.47
C ARG A 186 -8.39 -31.20 -2.23
N GLY A 187 -7.07 -31.36 -2.33
CA GLY A 187 -6.18 -31.15 -1.18
C GLY A 187 -6.17 -29.69 -0.73
N MET A 188 -6.05 -28.75 -1.67
CA MET A 188 -6.02 -27.32 -1.35
C MET A 188 -7.38 -26.79 -0.87
N ASP A 189 -8.51 -27.30 -1.39
CA ASP A 189 -9.85 -26.99 -0.89
C ASP A 189 -10.01 -27.41 0.57
N LEU A 190 -9.53 -28.61 0.92
CA LEU A 190 -9.59 -29.13 2.29
C LEU A 190 -8.74 -28.29 3.25
N VAL A 191 -7.51 -27.96 2.86
CA VAL A 191 -6.64 -27.09 3.68
C VAL A 191 -7.30 -25.72 3.89
N ALA A 192 -7.77 -25.07 2.82
CA ALA A 192 -8.39 -23.75 2.95
C ALA A 192 -9.64 -23.76 3.84
N ARG A 193 -10.40 -24.85 3.82
CA ARG A 193 -11.53 -25.06 4.73
C ARG A 193 -11.08 -25.13 6.18
N ARG A 194 -10.07 -25.95 6.47
CA ARG A 194 -9.55 -26.19 7.83
C ARG A 194 -8.86 -24.98 8.42
N GLU A 195 -8.08 -24.27 7.60
CA GLU A 195 -7.22 -23.17 8.07
C GLU A 195 -7.97 -21.87 8.32
N SER A 196 -9.02 -21.59 7.54
CA SER A 196 -9.66 -20.27 7.56
C SER A 196 -11.16 -20.28 7.27
N ASN A 197 -11.74 -21.47 7.03
CA ASN A 197 -13.07 -21.60 6.44
C ASN A 197 -13.22 -20.74 5.17
N TYR A 198 -12.22 -20.79 4.29
CA TYR A 198 -12.16 -20.05 3.02
C TYR A 198 -12.08 -18.52 3.12
N ASN A 199 -11.73 -17.98 4.29
CA ASN A 199 -11.63 -16.55 4.51
C ASN A 199 -10.26 -16.01 4.06
N ALA A 200 -10.22 -15.33 2.90
CA ALA A 200 -9.03 -14.66 2.38
C ALA A 200 -8.49 -13.55 3.31
N ASN A 201 -9.31 -13.02 4.20
CA ASN A 201 -8.96 -11.97 5.17
C ASN A 201 -8.73 -12.52 6.58
N ALA A 202 -8.71 -13.84 6.77
CA ALA A 202 -8.42 -14.42 8.09
C ALA A 202 -7.04 -13.96 8.58
N VAL A 203 -6.97 -13.60 9.85
CA VAL A 203 -5.74 -13.24 10.57
C VAL A 203 -5.79 -13.96 11.90
N ASN A 204 -4.74 -14.72 12.20
CA ASN A 204 -4.55 -15.34 13.52
C ASN A 204 -3.64 -14.44 14.35
N ASP A 205 -4.21 -13.78 15.37
CA ASP A 205 -3.50 -12.83 16.23
C ASP A 205 -3.16 -13.39 17.63
N TRP A 206 -3.37 -14.68 17.89
CA TRP A 206 -3.26 -15.27 19.24
C TRP A 206 -2.18 -16.34 19.38
N ASP A 207 -1.59 -16.82 18.27
CA ASP A 207 -0.57 -17.87 18.30
C ASP A 207 0.87 -17.34 18.55
N SER A 208 1.82 -18.27 18.62
CA SER A 208 3.24 -17.94 18.82
C SER A 208 3.83 -17.10 17.67
N ASN A 209 3.28 -17.19 16.45
CA ASN A 209 3.71 -16.40 15.31
C ASN A 209 3.21 -14.95 15.43
N ALA A 210 1.98 -14.76 15.90
CA ALA A 210 1.42 -13.46 16.22
C ALA A 210 2.21 -12.76 17.33
N ALA A 211 2.57 -13.48 18.40
CA ALA A 211 3.43 -12.97 19.47
C ALA A 211 4.82 -12.53 18.97
N ARG A 212 5.32 -13.16 17.89
CA ARG A 212 6.58 -12.80 17.20
C ARG A 212 6.42 -11.71 16.12
N GLY A 213 5.23 -11.14 15.97
CA GLY A 213 4.95 -10.07 15.01
C GLY A 213 4.75 -10.53 13.56
N THR A 214 4.61 -11.83 13.31
CA THR A 214 4.36 -12.43 11.98
C THR A 214 3.12 -13.32 11.99
N PRO A 215 1.93 -12.77 12.29
CA PRO A 215 0.70 -13.57 12.36
C PRO A 215 0.40 -14.28 11.04
N SER A 216 -0.19 -15.47 11.14
CA SER A 216 -0.68 -16.26 10.00
C SER A 216 -1.90 -15.58 9.36
N LYS A 217 -1.96 -15.54 8.03
CA LYS A 217 -3.02 -14.83 7.29
C LYS A 217 -3.51 -15.57 6.06
N GLY A 218 -4.73 -15.24 5.67
CA GLY A 218 -5.32 -15.65 4.40
C GLY A 218 -5.94 -17.03 4.42
N ALA A 219 -6.36 -17.49 3.24
CA ALA A 219 -7.10 -18.72 3.07
C ALA A 219 -6.31 -19.96 3.50
N TRP A 220 -4.98 -19.94 3.31
CA TRP A 220 -4.07 -21.03 3.69
C TRP A 220 -3.17 -20.67 4.89
N GLN A 221 -3.51 -19.62 5.65
CA GLN A 221 -2.84 -19.23 6.90
C GLN A 221 -1.30 -19.16 6.81
N PHE A 222 -0.79 -18.51 5.76
CA PHE A 222 0.66 -18.27 5.64
C PHE A 222 1.14 -17.21 6.63
N ILE A 223 2.32 -17.43 7.21
CA ILE A 223 3.11 -16.34 7.80
C ILE A 223 3.87 -15.58 6.71
N ALA A 224 4.10 -14.28 6.92
CA ALA A 224 4.76 -13.40 5.97
C ALA A 224 6.10 -13.90 5.42
N PRO A 225 7.06 -14.42 6.23
CA PRO A 225 8.34 -14.89 5.70
C PRO A 225 8.20 -16.11 4.80
N THR A 226 7.29 -17.05 5.13
CA THR A 226 7.05 -18.23 4.29
C THR A 226 6.38 -17.84 2.98
N PHE A 227 5.37 -16.97 3.00
CA PHE A 227 4.76 -16.47 1.76
C PHE A 227 5.80 -15.82 0.85
N ALA A 228 6.66 -14.95 1.39
CA ALA A 228 7.70 -14.28 0.63
C ALA A 228 8.72 -15.26 0.01
N ALA A 229 9.15 -16.28 0.75
CA ALA A 229 10.12 -17.27 0.29
C ALA A 229 9.59 -18.14 -0.86
N TYR A 230 8.29 -18.45 -0.87
CA TYR A 230 7.66 -19.33 -1.86
C TYR A 230 6.76 -18.59 -2.87
N HIS A 231 6.76 -17.26 -2.85
CA HIS A 231 5.97 -16.43 -3.74
C HIS A 231 6.28 -16.71 -5.22
N GLN A 232 5.25 -16.81 -6.05
CA GLN A 232 5.39 -17.01 -7.50
C GLN A 232 5.63 -15.67 -8.22
N PRO A 233 6.77 -15.49 -8.91
CA PRO A 233 7.01 -14.32 -9.74
C PRO A 233 5.88 -14.10 -10.75
N GLY A 234 5.51 -12.83 -10.97
CA GLY A 234 4.39 -12.44 -11.83
C GLY A 234 3.01 -12.45 -11.14
N THR A 235 2.92 -12.85 -9.87
CA THR A 235 1.70 -12.72 -9.06
C THR A 235 1.80 -11.57 -8.04
N SER A 236 0.69 -11.27 -7.36
CA SER A 236 0.63 -10.19 -6.37
C SER A 236 1.50 -10.49 -5.14
N ARG A 237 2.25 -9.50 -4.67
CA ARG A 237 2.99 -9.57 -3.39
C ARG A 237 2.10 -9.51 -2.15
N ASP A 238 0.78 -9.47 -2.35
CA ASP A 238 -0.17 -9.39 -1.27
C ASP A 238 -0.55 -10.77 -0.74
N MET A 239 -0.28 -11.01 0.54
CA MET A 239 -0.53 -12.30 1.18
C MET A 239 -2.02 -12.64 1.32
N HIS A 240 -2.94 -11.68 1.13
CA HIS A 240 -4.38 -11.98 1.10
C HIS A 240 -4.91 -12.19 -0.33
N ASN A 241 -4.08 -12.05 -1.37
CA ASN A 241 -4.48 -12.39 -2.73
C ASN A 241 -4.56 -13.91 -2.90
N LEU A 242 -5.75 -14.42 -3.24
CA LEU A 242 -5.99 -15.87 -3.31
C LEU A 242 -5.15 -16.58 -4.37
N VAL A 243 -4.94 -15.97 -5.55
CA VAL A 243 -4.12 -16.56 -6.62
C VAL A 243 -2.65 -16.62 -6.20
N ALA A 244 -2.14 -15.54 -5.61
CA ALA A 244 -0.76 -15.50 -5.13
C ALA A 244 -0.52 -16.51 -4.00
N GLN A 245 -1.45 -16.63 -3.04
CA GLN A 245 -1.38 -17.66 -1.99
C GLN A 245 -1.47 -19.07 -2.55
N ALA A 246 -2.35 -19.34 -3.50
CA ALA A 246 -2.47 -20.65 -4.12
C ALA A 246 -1.18 -21.05 -4.84
N CYS A 247 -0.56 -20.13 -5.60
CA CYS A 247 0.74 -20.37 -6.23
C CYS A 247 1.84 -20.60 -5.17
N ALA A 248 1.86 -19.80 -4.10
CA ALA A 248 2.82 -19.96 -3.01
C ALA A 248 2.64 -21.29 -2.26
N PHE A 249 1.40 -21.76 -2.09
CA PHE A 249 1.09 -23.06 -1.50
C PHE A 249 1.65 -24.21 -2.34
N ILE A 250 1.45 -24.19 -3.66
CA ILE A 250 2.01 -25.22 -4.55
C ILE A 250 3.54 -25.24 -4.45
N ASN A 251 4.18 -24.06 -4.51
CA ASN A 251 5.64 -23.95 -4.35
C ASN A 251 6.12 -24.46 -2.99
N TYR A 252 5.42 -24.11 -1.91
CA TYR A 252 5.74 -24.54 -0.56
C TYR A 252 5.57 -26.05 -0.38
N ALA A 253 4.47 -26.62 -0.87
CA ALA A 253 4.21 -28.05 -0.83
C ALA A 253 5.30 -28.84 -1.57
N MET A 254 5.68 -28.41 -2.77
CA MET A 254 6.73 -29.06 -3.56
C MET A 254 8.11 -28.88 -2.92
N GLY A 255 8.49 -27.65 -2.54
CA GLY A 255 9.83 -27.34 -2.05
C GLY A 255 10.12 -27.78 -0.62
N ARG A 256 9.14 -27.62 0.30
CA ARG A 256 9.34 -27.94 1.72
C ARG A 256 8.97 -29.38 2.08
N TYR A 257 7.93 -29.92 1.45
CA TYR A 257 7.36 -31.22 1.79
C TYR A 257 7.62 -32.31 0.73
N GLY A 258 8.21 -31.96 -0.42
CA GLY A 258 8.51 -32.92 -1.48
C GLY A 258 7.26 -33.48 -2.15
N VAL A 259 6.18 -32.68 -2.21
CA VAL A 259 4.97 -33.06 -2.95
C VAL A 259 5.28 -33.14 -4.44
N SER A 260 4.85 -34.22 -5.09
CA SER A 260 4.99 -34.43 -6.53
C SER A 260 4.16 -33.42 -7.30
N VAL A 261 4.59 -33.06 -8.52
CA VAL A 261 3.85 -32.12 -9.38
C VAL A 261 2.42 -32.57 -9.69
N ASP A 262 2.18 -33.88 -9.69
CA ASP A 262 0.88 -34.51 -9.93
C ASP A 262 0.00 -34.65 -8.67
N ALA A 263 0.48 -34.15 -7.52
CA ALA A 263 -0.14 -34.25 -6.20
C ALA A 263 -0.54 -35.66 -5.75
N SER A 264 0.06 -36.72 -6.32
CA SER A 264 -0.21 -38.11 -5.94
C SER A 264 0.04 -38.38 -4.45
N ASN A 265 1.05 -37.73 -3.86
CA ASN A 265 1.49 -37.90 -2.48
C ASN A 265 1.09 -36.72 -1.55
N LEU A 266 0.22 -35.81 -2.00
CA LEU A 266 -0.08 -34.57 -1.26
C LEU A 266 -0.63 -34.83 0.15
N ALA A 267 -1.58 -35.77 0.29
CA ALA A 267 -2.18 -36.11 1.58
C ALA A 267 -1.18 -36.80 2.53
N ASP A 268 -0.26 -37.61 1.99
CA ASP A 268 0.77 -38.27 2.79
C ASP A 268 1.79 -37.29 3.35
N ARG A 269 2.10 -36.24 2.58
CA ARG A 269 3.13 -35.24 2.91
C ARG A 269 2.58 -34.07 3.72
N ILE A 270 1.29 -33.75 3.58
CA ILE A 270 0.64 -32.63 4.26
C ILE A 270 -0.63 -33.13 4.93
N GLN A 271 -0.57 -33.34 6.25
CA GLN A 271 -1.71 -33.82 7.05
C GLN A 271 -2.98 -32.96 6.88
N GLN A 272 -2.85 -31.64 6.75
CA GLN A 272 -4.01 -30.76 6.55
C GLN A 272 -4.76 -31.05 5.24
N ALA A 273 -4.10 -31.65 4.26
CA ALA A 273 -4.68 -32.06 2.99
C ALA A 273 -5.23 -33.51 3.01
N ASP A 274 -5.12 -34.23 4.13
CA ASP A 274 -5.65 -35.58 4.30
C ASP A 274 -7.07 -35.55 4.93
N PRO A 275 -8.11 -35.99 4.21
CA PRO A 275 -9.48 -36.02 4.74
C PRO A 275 -9.69 -37.08 5.84
N HIS A 276 -8.84 -38.11 5.91
CA HIS A 276 -8.96 -39.20 6.87
C HIS A 276 -8.26 -38.93 8.20
N ARG A 277 -7.44 -37.87 8.26
CA ARG A 277 -6.76 -37.42 9.49
C ARG A 277 -7.45 -36.20 10.07
N ALA A 278 -7.45 -36.11 11.39
CA ALA A 278 -7.91 -34.93 12.10
C ALA A 278 -7.08 -33.69 11.70
N PRO A 279 -7.70 -32.49 11.65
CA PRO A 279 -6.96 -31.25 11.48
C PRO A 279 -5.89 -31.14 12.57
N LYS A 280 -4.68 -30.74 12.20
CA LYS A 280 -3.65 -30.42 13.19
C LYS A 280 -3.89 -29.00 13.68
N GLY A 281 -4.18 -28.80 14.96
CA GLY A 281 -4.15 -27.46 15.55
C GLY A 281 -2.71 -26.92 15.50
N TYR A 282 -2.56 -25.61 15.32
CA TYR A 282 -1.28 -24.93 15.46
C TYR A 282 -0.75 -25.03 16.89
#